data_AF-A0A7C4VNX7-F1
#
_entry.id   AF-A0A7C4VNX7-F1
#
_cell.length_a   1.000
_cell.length_b   1.000
_cell.length_c   1.000
_cell.angle_alpha   90.00
_cell.angle_beta   90.00
_cell.angle_gamma   90.00
#
_symmetry.space_group_name_H-M   'P 1'
#
loop_
_entity.id
_entity.type
_entity.pdbx_description
1 polymer ?
#
loop_
_entity_poly.entity_id
_entity_poly.type
_entity_poly.pdbx_seq_one_letter_code
_entity_poly.pdbx_strand_id
1 'polypeptide(L)' 'MEKKLKFAFYWAASCGGCEIAVLDINEKVLNVVAKADIVFWPVAMDIKYKDVEAMPDKSIDVCFFNGAI' A
#
# COMPACT_ATOMS: atom_id res chain seq x y z
N MET A 1 -8.09 19.74 7.63
CA MET A 1 -8.03 18.47 6.87
C MET A 1 -7.50 17.43 7.84
N GLU A 2 -8.29 16.41 8.19
CA GLU A 2 -7.83 15.36 9.13
C GLU A 2 -6.60 14.65 8.58
N LYS A 3 -5.65 14.32 9.45
CA LYS A 3 -4.46 13.55 9.09
C LYS A 3 -4.90 12.11 8.78
N LYS A 4 -4.92 11.76 7.50
CA LYS A 4 -5.13 10.39 7.04
C LYS A 4 -3.92 9.52 7.38
N LEU A 5 -4.19 8.27 7.74
CA LEU A 5 -3.18 7.23 7.94
C LEU A 5 -2.46 6.96 6.62
N LYS A 6 -1.13 6.90 6.61
CA LYS A 6 -0.34 6.55 5.42
C LYS A 6 0.10 5.11 5.50
N PHE A 7 -0.35 4.28 4.55
CA PHE A 7 0.00 2.87 4.54
C PHE A 7 0.51 2.39 3.20
N ALA A 8 1.30 1.33 3.24
CA ALA A 8 1.98 0.74 2.12
C ALA A 8 1.73 -0.78 2.05
N PHE A 9 1.85 -1.34 0.85
CA PHE A 9 1.88 -2.77 0.56
C PHE A 9 3.20 -3.10 -0.12
N TYR A 10 4.04 -3.90 0.53
CA TYR A 10 5.30 -4.35 -0.04
C TYR A 10 5.20 -5.81 -0.49
N TRP A 11 5.60 -6.04 -1.75
CA TRP A 11 5.61 -7.36 -2.37
C TRP A 11 7.03 -7.92 -2.33
N ALA A 12 7.27 -8.91 -1.47
CA ALA A 12 8.54 -9.64 -1.36
C ALA A 12 8.51 -10.95 -2.18
N ALA A 13 8.96 -12.08 -1.62
CA ALA A 13 8.74 -13.39 -2.24
C ALA A 13 7.28 -13.86 -2.05
N SER A 14 6.33 -13.17 -2.69
CA SER A 14 4.89 -13.47 -2.67
C SER A 14 4.37 -13.90 -4.06
N CYS A 15 3.32 -14.71 -4.09
CA CYS A 15 2.62 -15.11 -5.31
C CYS A 15 1.58 -14.08 -5.80
N GLY A 16 1.35 -12.99 -5.07
CA GLY A 16 0.37 -11.96 -5.40
C GLY A 16 -1.04 -12.21 -4.85
N GLY A 17 -1.28 -13.38 -4.25
CA GLY A 17 -2.61 -13.74 -3.75
C GLY A 17 -3.11 -12.84 -2.62
N CYS A 18 -2.20 -12.33 -1.77
CA CYS A 18 -2.57 -11.42 -0.68
C CYS A 18 -3.09 -10.09 -1.25
N GLU A 19 -2.46 -9.56 -2.29
CA GLU A 19 -2.83 -8.31 -2.94
C GLU A 19 -4.18 -8.44 -3.64
N ILE A 20 -4.42 -9.56 -4.33
CA ILE A 20 -5.72 -9.82 -4.97
C ILE A 20 -6.83 -9.95 -3.91
N ALA A 21 -6.56 -10.61 -2.78
CA ALA A 21 -7.54 -10.70 -1.69
C ALA A 21 -7.90 -9.32 -1.11
N VAL A 22 -6.95 -8.39 -1.05
CA VAL A 22 -7.22 -6.99 -0.64
C VAL A 22 -8.05 -6.27 -1.71
N LEU A 23 -7.79 -6.49 -3.00
CA LEU A 23 -8.57 -5.89 -4.09
C LEU A 23 -10.00 -6.46 -4.19
N ASP A 24 -10.24 -7.66 -3.69
CA ASP A 24 -11.55 -8.34 -3.71
C ASP A 24 -12.60 -7.65 -2.78
N ILE A 25 -12.21 -6.60 -2.06
CA ILE A 25 -13.17 -5.72 -1.37
C ILE A 25 -13.98 -4.84 -2.35
N ASN A 26 -13.64 -4.84 -3.64
CA ASN A 26 -14.32 -4.12 -4.72
C ASN A 26 -14.48 -2.63 -4.39
N GLU A 27 -15.68 -2.06 -4.58
CA GLU A 27 -15.98 -0.64 -4.35
C GLU A 27 -15.69 -0.17 -2.91
N LYS A 28 -15.61 -1.08 -1.93
CA LYS A 28 -15.25 -0.71 -0.55
C LYS A 28 -13.85 -0.10 -0.45
N VAL A 29 -12.99 -0.29 -1.45
CA VAL A 29 -11.70 0.39 -1.54
C VAL A 29 -11.86 1.92 -1.52
N LEU A 30 -12.96 2.45 -2.05
CA LEU A 30 -13.27 3.89 -2.00
C LEU A 30 -13.41 4.41 -0.57
N ASN A 31 -13.98 3.60 0.33
CA ASN A 31 -14.09 3.92 1.75
C ASN A 31 -12.72 3.86 2.45
N VAL A 32 -11.82 2.99 1.98
CA VAL A 32 -10.46 2.88 2.50
C VAL A 32 -9.67 4.14 2.14
N VAL A 33 -9.63 4.52 0.86
CA VAL A 33 -8.89 5.72 0.39
C VAL A 33 -9.50 7.04 0.92
N ALA A 34 -10.79 7.03 1.29
CA ALA A 34 -11.40 8.15 1.99
C ALA A 34 -10.82 8.35 3.40
N LYS A 35 -10.37 7.29 4.07
CA LYS A 35 -9.88 7.32 5.47
C LYS A 35 -8.37 7.29 5.60
N ALA A 36 -7.67 6.72 4.62
CA ALA A 36 -6.24 6.49 4.70
C ALA A 36 -5.61 6.59 3.29
N ASP A 37 -4.38 7.08 3.22
CA ASP A 37 -3.65 7.29 1.98
C ASP A 37 -2.77 6.08 1.69
N ILE A 38 -2.95 5.49 0.50
CA ILE A 38 -2.09 4.43 -0.02
C ILE A 38 -0.89 5.12 -0.66
N VAL A 39 0.27 5.01 -0.03
CA VAL A 39 1.48 5.69 -0.50
C VAL A 39 2.37 4.77 -1.33
N PHE A 40 2.24 3.45 -1.18
CA PHE A 40 2.94 2.47 -2.00
C PHE A 40 2.12 1.20 -2.14
N TRP A 41 1.74 0.85 -3.38
CA TRP A 41 1.09 -0.42 -3.68
C TRP A 41 1.33 -0.81 -5.14
N PRO A 42 2.37 -1.62 -5.43
CA PRO A 42 2.79 -1.91 -6.81
C PRO A 42 1.71 -2.54 -7.71
N VAL A 43 0.71 -3.20 -7.13
CA VAL A 43 -0.40 -3.83 -7.89
C VAL A 43 -1.45 -2.82 -8.33
N ALA A 44 -1.74 -1.82 -7.50
CA ALA A 44 -2.84 -0.88 -7.73
C ALA A 44 -2.36 0.50 -8.22
N MET A 45 -1.06 0.78 -8.15
CA MET A 45 -0.46 2.08 -8.46
C MET A 45 0.75 1.89 -9.37
N ASP A 46 0.96 2.82 -10.31
CA ASP A 46 2.20 2.89 -11.10
C ASP A 46 3.33 3.53 -10.29
N ILE A 47 3.72 2.88 -9.20
CA ILE A 47 4.79 3.31 -8.31
C ILE A 47 6.01 2.40 -8.46
N LYS A 48 7.20 2.97 -8.47
CA LYS A 48 8.48 2.26 -8.58
C LYS A 48 9.26 2.38 -7.28
N TYR A 49 10.30 1.56 -7.12
CA TYR A 49 11.15 1.58 -5.93
C TYR A 49 11.77 2.96 -5.67
N LYS A 50 12.19 3.66 -6.73
CA LYS A 50 12.74 5.02 -6.64
C LYS A 50 11.79 6.02 -5.96
N ASP A 51 10.49 5.86 -6.16
CA ASP A 51 9.49 6.75 -5.58
C ASP A 51 9.39 6.55 -4.05
N VAL A 52 9.54 5.31 -3.57
CA VAL A 52 9.60 5.00 -2.13
C VAL A 52 10.93 5.41 -1.52
N GLU A 53 12.04 5.16 -2.22
CA GLU A 53 13.39 5.57 -1.78
C GLU A 53 13.49 7.08 -1.59
N ALA A 54 12.74 7.87 -2.37
CA ALA A 54 12.68 9.32 -2.26
C ALA A 54 11.73 9.81 -1.15
N MET A 55 10.93 8.92 -0.53
CA MET A 55 10.03 9.32 0.55
C MET A 55 10.83 9.69 1.81
N PRO A 56 10.35 10.67 2.60
CA PRO A 56 10.99 11.00 3.87
C PRO A 56 11.01 9.79 4.81
N ASP A 57 12.08 9.66 5.59
CA ASP A 57 12.17 8.61 6.59
C ASP A 57 10.96 8.68 7.56
N LYS A 58 10.45 7.51 7.97
CA LYS A 58 9.27 7.36 8.85
C LYS A 58 8.00 8.07 8.34
N SER A 59 7.89 8.32 7.04
CA SER A 59 6.68 8.91 6.44
C SER A 59 5.52 7.93 6.23
N ILE A 60 5.78 6.62 6.34
CA ILE A 60 4.79 5.54 6.26
C ILE A 60 4.45 5.09 7.68
N ASP A 61 3.17 5.12 8.04
CA ASP A 61 2.71 4.73 9.38
C ASP A 61 2.63 3.19 9.52
N VAL A 62 2.16 2.49 8.48
CA VAL A 62 2.00 1.01 8.47
C VAL A 62 2.38 0.43 7.12
N CYS A 63 3.11 -0.68 7.11
CA CYS A 63 3.41 -1.44 5.89
C CYS A 63 2.90 -2.89 6.02
N PHE A 64 2.03 -3.29 5.10
CA PHE A 64 1.66 -4.68 4.88
C PHE A 64 2.76 -5.35 4.05
N PHE A 65 3.57 -6.17 4.69
CA PHE A 65 4.65 -6.90 4.03
C PHE A 65 4.17 -8.29 3.65
N ASN A 66 4.16 -8.60 2.35
CA ASN A 66 3.61 -9.83 1.82
C ASN A 66 4.72 -10.69 1.20
N GLY A 67 4.84 -11.93 1.70
CA GLY A 67 5.81 -12.93 1.22
C GLY A 67 6.95 -13.18 2.18
N ALA A 68 7.82 -14.12 1.82
CA ALA A 68 9.01 -14.42 2.59
C ALA A 68 10.08 -13.33 2.42
N ILE A 69 10.95 -13.20 3.44
CA ILE A 69 12.16 -12.36 3.45
C ILE A 69 13.34 -13.20 2.99
#